data_AF-A0A1N7I9Y4-F1
#
_entry.id   AF-A0A1N7I9Y4-F1
#
_cell.length_a   1.000
_cell.length_b   1.000
_cell.length_c   1.000
_cell.angle_alpha   90.00
_cell.angle_beta   90.00
_cell.angle_gamma   90.00
#
_symmetry.space_group_name_H-M   'P 1'
#
loop_
_entity.id
_entity.type
_entity.pdbx_description
1 polymer ?
#
loop_
_entity_poly.entity_id
_entity_poly.type
_entity_poly.pdbx_seq_one_letter_code
_entity_poly.pdbx_strand_id
1 'polypeptide(L)'
;MKYIVSLFFVVFSSFAAAQEFPPPPPAMSNLSQQKLIDEFIEASQYKEALINYAKEYLELKMFDYNVDPPKELLTKKQANSIINNFNFDDFKISLYSSFSFISEKNLKELIKFHKSIGGKLSRGNSALLMTPTIDLNIKNQMDYAIENIK
;
A
#
# COMPACT_ATOMS: atom_id res chain seq x y z
N MET A 1 -30.85 -34.11 -36.35
CA MET A 1 -29.54 -33.42 -36.47
C MET A 1 -29.64 -31.89 -36.52
N LYS A 2 -30.54 -31.27 -37.33
CA LYS A 2 -30.68 -29.79 -37.41
C LYS A 2 -30.88 -29.09 -36.04
N TYR A 3 -31.71 -29.65 -35.17
CA TYR A 3 -32.00 -29.06 -33.86
C TYR A 3 -30.82 -29.13 -32.87
N ILE A 4 -29.98 -30.17 -32.98
CA ILE A 4 -28.79 -30.34 -32.13
C ILE A 4 -27.72 -29.32 -32.53
N VAL A 5 -27.51 -29.11 -33.83
CA VAL A 5 -26.58 -28.09 -34.34
C VAL A 5 -27.01 -26.69 -33.93
N SER A 6 -28.33 -26.41 -33.96
CA SER A 6 -28.88 -25.13 -33.53
C SER A 6 -28.72 -24.88 -32.02
N LEU A 7 -28.85 -25.94 -31.21
CA LEU A 7 -28.67 -25.86 -29.75
C LEU A 7 -27.19 -25.56 -29.40
N PHE A 8 -26.25 -26.20 -30.09
CA PHE A 8 -24.82 -25.90 -29.92
C PHE A 8 -24.48 -24.45 -30.28
N PHE A 9 -25.10 -23.89 -31.33
CA PHE A 9 -24.84 -22.51 -31.74
C PHE A 9 -25.26 -21.46 -30.69
N VAL A 10 -26.35 -21.71 -29.96
CA VAL A 10 -26.84 -20.82 -28.89
C VAL A 10 -25.96 -20.89 -27.63
N VAL A 11 -25.41 -22.07 -27.33
CA VAL A 11 -24.50 -22.25 -26.19
C VAL A 11 -23.14 -21.61 -26.48
N PHE A 12 -22.61 -21.74 -27.69
CA PHE A 12 -21.32 -21.11 -28.03
C PHE A 12 -21.38 -19.58 -28.14
N SER A 13 -22.51 -19.00 -28.57
CA SER A 13 -22.67 -17.54 -28.62
C SER A 13 -22.75 -16.89 -27.24
N SER A 14 -23.17 -17.63 -26.21
CA SER A 14 -23.22 -17.13 -24.83
C SER A 14 -21.84 -17.15 -24.14
N PHE A 15 -20.87 -17.90 -24.65
CA PHE A 15 -19.48 -17.85 -24.18
C PHE A 15 -18.65 -16.74 -24.83
N ALA A 16 -19.04 -16.22 -26.00
CA ALA A 16 -18.34 -15.12 -26.65
C ALA A 16 -18.44 -13.79 -25.88
N ALA A 17 -19.54 -13.59 -25.12
CA ALA A 17 -19.73 -12.43 -24.26
C ALA A 17 -19.05 -12.55 -22.88
N ALA A 18 -18.46 -13.72 -22.57
CA ALA A 18 -17.69 -13.97 -21.36
C ALA A 18 -16.18 -13.82 -21.58
N GLN A 19 -15.74 -13.35 -22.75
CA GLN A 19 -14.35 -12.93 -22.94
C GLN A 19 -14.07 -11.82 -21.92
N GLU A 20 -13.14 -12.13 -21.00
CA GLU A 20 -12.62 -11.22 -19.99
C GLU A 20 -12.46 -9.83 -20.61
N PHE A 21 -13.25 -8.87 -20.12
CA PHE A 21 -12.90 -7.47 -20.33
C PHE A 21 -11.44 -7.33 -19.90
N PRO A 22 -10.57 -6.70 -20.71
CA PRO A 22 -9.21 -6.44 -20.28
C PRO A 22 -9.31 -5.81 -18.88
N PRO A 23 -8.52 -6.30 -17.90
CA PRO A 23 -8.61 -5.80 -16.54
C PRO A 23 -8.57 -4.27 -16.62
N PRO A 24 -9.50 -3.57 -15.93
CA PRO A 24 -9.56 -2.13 -16.02
C PRO A 24 -8.16 -1.59 -15.76
N PRO A 25 -7.67 -0.66 -16.59
CA PRO A 25 -6.32 -0.15 -16.45
C PRO A 25 -6.13 0.25 -14.99
N PRO A 26 -4.95 -0.05 -14.39
CA PRO A 26 -4.70 0.20 -12.98
C PRO A 26 -5.15 1.63 -12.68
N ALA A 27 -6.01 1.79 -11.67
CA ALA A 27 -6.64 3.06 -11.34
C ALA A 27 -5.57 4.10 -11.01
N MET A 28 -5.16 4.86 -12.02
CA MET A 28 -4.17 5.91 -11.89
C MET A 28 -4.92 7.16 -11.44
N SER A 29 -4.52 7.72 -10.29
CA SER A 29 -5.06 8.99 -9.84
C SER A 29 -4.77 10.07 -10.88
N ASN A 30 -5.80 10.80 -11.30
CA ASN A 30 -5.61 11.98 -12.14
C ASN A 30 -4.89 13.08 -11.34
N LEU A 31 -4.35 14.10 -12.04
CA LEU A 31 -3.56 15.17 -11.41
C LEU A 31 -4.30 15.90 -10.28
N SER A 32 -5.63 16.07 -10.38
CA SER A 32 -6.43 16.69 -9.32
C SER A 32 -6.49 15.82 -8.06
N GLN A 33 -6.65 14.51 -8.25
CA GLN A 33 -6.68 13.55 -7.15
C GLN A 33 -5.30 13.37 -6.50
N GLN A 34 -4.21 13.38 -7.29
CA GLN A 34 -2.85 13.36 -6.74
C GLN A 34 -2.58 14.54 -5.81
N LYS A 35 -3.01 15.75 -6.18
CA LYS A 35 -2.88 16.95 -5.33
C LYS A 35 -3.61 16.80 -4.01
N LEU A 36 -4.82 16.23 -4.02
CA LEU A 36 -5.56 15.97 -2.78
C LEU A 36 -4.88 14.88 -1.94
N ILE A 37 -4.29 13.86 -2.57
CA ILE A 37 -3.54 12.83 -1.87
C ILE A 37 -2.29 13.44 -1.23
N ASP A 38 -1.59 14.35 -1.91
CA ASP A 38 -0.46 15.09 -1.35
C ASP A 38 -0.87 15.93 -0.14
N GLU A 39 -1.98 16.66 -0.25
CA GLU A 39 -2.53 17.43 0.87
C GLU A 39 -2.92 16.52 2.04
N PHE A 40 -3.49 15.34 1.76
CA PHE A 40 -3.78 14.35 2.78
C PHE A 40 -2.51 13.83 3.46
N ILE A 41 -1.46 13.50 2.71
CA ILE A 41 -0.17 13.04 3.23
C ILE A 41 0.42 14.06 4.20
N GLU A 42 0.39 15.34 3.82
CA GLU A 42 0.90 16.44 4.64
C GLU A 42 0.01 16.68 5.88
N ALA A 43 -1.30 16.78 5.69
CA ALA A 43 -2.27 17.04 6.76
C ALA A 43 -2.26 15.95 7.84
N SER A 44 -2.04 14.70 7.46
CA SER A 44 -2.04 13.54 8.36
C SER A 44 -0.66 13.18 8.92
N GLN A 45 0.41 13.94 8.58
CA GLN A 45 1.79 13.59 8.93
C GLN A 45 2.10 12.12 8.57
N TYR A 46 1.63 11.73 7.37
CA TYR A 46 1.58 10.34 6.95
C TYR A 46 2.98 9.75 6.80
N LYS A 47 3.92 10.55 6.31
CA LYS A 47 5.32 10.14 6.11
C LYS A 47 5.93 9.68 7.43
N GLU A 48 5.77 10.47 8.48
CA GLU A 48 6.27 10.14 9.82
C GLU A 48 5.59 8.88 10.36
N ALA A 49 4.27 8.76 10.18
CA ALA A 49 3.53 7.58 10.64
C ALA A 49 3.97 6.30 9.91
N LEU A 50 4.18 6.38 8.60
CA LEU A 50 4.66 5.28 7.79
C LEU A 50 6.10 4.88 8.16
N ILE A 51 6.97 5.85 8.45
CA ILE A 51 8.32 5.59 8.94
C ILE A 51 8.27 4.89 10.31
N ASN A 52 7.38 5.30 11.21
CA ASN A 52 7.21 4.63 12.50
C ASN A 52 6.71 3.20 12.33
N TYR A 53 5.75 2.97 11.44
CA TYR A 53 5.30 1.64 11.07
C TYR A 53 6.47 0.77 10.55
N ALA A 54 7.29 1.31 9.65
CA ALA A 54 8.45 0.60 9.12
C ALA A 54 9.49 0.27 10.22
N LYS A 55 9.71 1.16 11.18
CA LYS A 55 10.59 0.90 12.34
C LYS A 55 10.08 -0.27 13.17
N GLU A 56 8.80 -0.26 13.53
CA GLU A 56 8.16 -1.35 14.30
C GLU A 56 8.25 -2.68 13.53
N TYR A 57 8.02 -2.66 12.21
CA TYR A 57 8.18 -3.83 11.36
C TYR A 57 9.62 -4.38 11.37
N LEU A 58 10.62 -3.50 11.24
CA LEU A 58 12.02 -3.91 11.28
C LEU A 58 12.43 -4.47 12.65
N GLU A 59 11.94 -3.88 13.75
CA GLU A 59 12.17 -4.41 15.11
C GLU A 59 11.66 -5.86 15.24
N LEU A 60 10.50 -6.16 14.66
CA LEU A 60 9.97 -7.54 14.62
C LEU A 60 10.83 -8.47 13.76
N LYS A 61 11.46 -7.95 12.71
CA LYS A 61 12.35 -8.70 11.80
C LYS A 61 13.78 -8.85 12.33
N MET A 62 14.15 -8.19 13.42
CA MET A 62 15.51 -8.28 13.97
C MET A 62 15.87 -9.69 14.43
N PHE A 63 14.89 -10.52 14.78
CA PHE A 63 15.12 -11.86 15.29
C PHE A 63 14.30 -12.90 14.53
N ASP A 64 14.93 -14.02 14.20
CA ASP A 64 14.25 -15.23 13.76
C ASP A 64 13.79 -16.04 14.98
N TYR A 65 12.48 -16.04 15.22
CA TYR A 65 11.84 -16.79 16.30
C TYR A 65 11.50 -18.24 15.90
N ASN A 66 11.80 -18.67 14.67
CA ASN A 66 11.55 -20.05 14.23
C ASN A 66 12.67 -21.02 14.66
N VAL A 67 13.72 -20.51 15.31
CA VAL A 67 14.86 -21.29 15.83
C VAL A 67 15.03 -21.06 17.33
N ASP A 68 15.58 -22.04 18.04
CA ASP A 68 15.84 -21.97 19.48
C ASP A 68 17.35 -22.17 19.76
N PRO A 69 18.05 -21.17 20.35
CA PRO A 69 17.55 -19.84 20.70
C PRO A 69 17.26 -18.96 19.48
N PRO A 70 16.39 -17.92 19.60
CA PRO A 70 16.15 -16.97 18.53
C PRO A 70 17.44 -16.37 17.99
N LYS A 71 17.55 -16.29 16.66
CA LYS A 71 18.75 -15.82 15.98
C LYS A 71 18.60 -14.36 15.55
N GLU A 72 19.55 -13.51 15.91
CA GLU A 72 19.59 -12.14 15.38
C GLU A 72 19.86 -12.17 13.87
N LEU A 73 18.95 -11.57 13.09
CA LEU A 73 19.04 -11.43 11.64
C LEU A 73 19.52 -10.03 11.23
N LEU A 74 19.17 -9.02 12.03
CA LEU A 74 19.40 -7.62 11.71
C LEU A 74 19.81 -6.87 12.97
N THR A 75 20.98 -6.24 12.95
CA THR A 75 21.42 -5.38 14.07
C THR A 75 20.62 -4.07 14.09
N LYS A 76 20.51 -3.45 15.28
CA LYS A 76 19.88 -2.13 15.42
C LYS A 76 20.50 -1.06 14.50
N LYS A 77 21.81 -1.13 14.27
CA LYS A 77 22.52 -0.21 13.35
C LYS A 77 22.08 -0.42 11.90
N GLN A 78 21.94 -1.66 11.47
CA GLN A 78 21.47 -1.99 10.12
C GLN A 78 20.00 -1.59 9.93
N ALA A 79 19.13 -1.87 10.92
CA ALA A 79 17.73 -1.42 10.90
C ALA A 79 17.61 0.10 10.77
N ASN A 80 18.38 0.85 11.56
CA ASN A 80 18.44 2.31 11.45
C ASN A 80 18.95 2.77 10.08
N SER A 81 19.92 2.07 9.49
CA SER A 81 20.43 2.36 8.14
C SER A 81 19.34 2.20 7.07
N ILE A 82 18.55 1.11 7.13
CA ILE A 82 17.41 0.90 6.22
C ILE A 82 16.42 2.07 6.31
N ILE A 83 16.01 2.43 7.52
CA ILE A 83 15.05 3.52 7.74
C ILE A 83 15.59 4.87 7.25
N ASN A 84 16.86 5.16 7.48
CA ASN A 84 17.48 6.41 7.04
C ASN A 84 17.59 6.50 5.51
N ASN A 85 17.68 5.35 4.83
CA ASN A 85 17.75 5.28 3.37
C ASN A 85 16.38 5.11 2.70
N PHE A 86 15.28 5.10 3.48
CA PHE A 86 13.94 4.95 2.94
C PHE A 86 13.56 6.15 2.05
N ASN A 87 13.36 5.89 0.75
CA ASN A 87 12.91 6.91 -0.19
C ASN A 87 11.37 6.99 -0.20
N PHE A 88 10.84 7.92 0.59
CA PHE A 88 9.40 8.16 0.63
C PHE A 88 8.83 8.62 -0.72
N ASP A 89 9.58 9.39 -1.51
CA ASP A 89 9.09 9.93 -2.77
C ASP A 89 8.85 8.81 -3.81
N ASP A 90 9.74 7.82 -3.86
CA ASP A 90 9.53 6.61 -4.67
C ASP A 90 8.31 5.81 -4.16
N PHE A 91 8.12 5.78 -2.84
CA PHE A 91 6.97 5.10 -2.22
C PHE A 91 5.62 5.81 -2.50
N LYS A 92 5.61 7.13 -2.77
CA LYS A 92 4.37 7.89 -3.03
C LYS A 92 3.54 7.31 -4.17
N ILE A 93 4.15 6.65 -5.14
CA ILE A 93 3.44 5.96 -6.22
C ILE A 93 2.44 4.92 -5.65
N SER A 94 2.85 4.19 -4.61
CA SER A 94 1.98 3.24 -3.90
C SER A 94 0.82 3.93 -3.20
N LEU A 95 1.05 5.12 -2.64
CA LEU A 95 0.02 5.94 -1.99
C LEU A 95 -0.97 6.49 -3.01
N TYR A 96 -0.48 6.97 -4.16
CA TYR A 96 -1.32 7.46 -5.24
C TYR A 96 -2.22 6.39 -5.80
N SER A 97 -1.70 5.19 -6.03
CA SER A 97 -2.50 4.06 -6.49
C SER A 97 -3.49 3.58 -5.43
N SER A 98 -3.09 3.55 -4.15
CA SER A 98 -3.96 3.05 -3.08
C SER A 98 -5.08 4.01 -2.71
N PHE A 99 -4.79 5.30 -2.66
CA PHE A 99 -5.76 6.33 -2.31
C PHE A 99 -6.57 6.84 -3.52
N SER A 100 -6.25 6.42 -4.76
CA SER A 100 -7.09 6.74 -5.94
C SER A 100 -8.50 6.12 -5.84
N PHE A 101 -8.65 5.05 -5.05
CA PHE A 101 -9.94 4.42 -4.77
C PHE A 101 -10.79 5.18 -3.73
N ILE A 102 -10.21 6.17 -3.03
CA ILE A 102 -10.95 7.04 -2.11
C ILE A 102 -11.58 8.16 -2.94
N SER A 103 -12.90 8.31 -2.82
CA SER A 103 -13.62 9.40 -3.50
C SER A 103 -13.08 10.76 -3.06
N GLU A 104 -13.09 11.73 -3.98
CA GLU A 104 -12.63 13.10 -3.71
C GLU A 104 -13.32 13.70 -2.46
N LYS A 105 -14.63 13.50 -2.32
CA LYS A 105 -15.40 13.94 -1.15
C LYS A 105 -14.83 13.36 0.14
N ASN A 106 -14.58 12.05 0.17
CA ASN A 106 -14.06 11.39 1.37
C ASN A 106 -12.62 11.83 1.67
N LEU A 107 -11.80 12.03 0.65
CA LEU A 107 -10.43 12.51 0.82
C LEU A 107 -10.40 13.93 1.41
N LYS A 108 -11.30 14.82 0.97
CA LYS A 108 -11.48 16.15 1.56
C LYS A 108 -11.91 16.11 3.03
N GLU A 109 -12.84 15.22 3.38
CA GLU A 109 -13.25 15.03 4.79
C GLU A 109 -12.12 14.47 5.64
N LEU A 110 -11.32 13.53 5.11
CA LEU A 110 -10.13 13.00 5.79
C LEU A 110 -9.10 14.10 6.04
N ILE A 111 -8.83 14.95 5.06
CA ILE A 111 -7.93 16.11 5.20
C ILE A 111 -8.43 17.04 6.30
N LYS A 112 -9.72 17.41 6.26
CA LYS A 112 -10.32 18.29 7.27
C LYS A 112 -10.23 17.69 8.68
N PHE A 113 -10.52 16.40 8.81
CA PHE A 113 -10.40 15.67 10.06
C PHE A 113 -8.98 15.73 10.62
N HIS A 114 -7.96 15.36 9.83
CA HIS A 114 -6.57 15.37 10.28
C HIS A 114 -6.10 16.79 10.64
N LYS A 115 -6.45 17.81 9.84
CA LYS A 115 -6.16 19.22 10.19
C LYS A 115 -6.79 19.62 11.53
N SER A 116 -8.00 19.16 11.83
CA SER A 116 -8.70 19.52 13.08
C SER A 116 -8.08 18.94 14.35
N ILE A 117 -7.32 17.85 14.23
CA ILE A 117 -6.66 17.17 15.36
C ILE A 117 -5.14 17.41 15.40
N GLY A 118 -4.60 18.29 14.53
CA GLY A 118 -3.16 18.54 14.44
C GLY A 118 -2.37 17.41 13.76
N GLY A 119 -3.04 16.61 12.93
CA GLY A 119 -2.46 15.62 12.03
C GLY A 119 -2.25 14.22 12.62
N LYS A 120 -1.99 14.09 13.92
CA LYS A 120 -1.66 12.80 14.55
C LYS A 120 -2.90 12.10 15.11
N LEU A 121 -3.02 10.80 14.86
CA LEU A 121 -4.10 9.95 15.41
C LEU A 121 -3.77 9.34 16.78
N SER A 122 -2.48 9.21 17.10
CA SER A 122 -2.03 8.57 18.33
C SER A 122 -0.76 9.24 18.87
N ARG A 123 -0.47 8.99 20.16
CA ARG A 123 0.80 9.41 20.76
C ARG A 123 1.95 8.72 20.02
N GLY A 124 2.92 9.52 19.56
CA GLY A 124 4.05 9.00 18.79
C GLY A 124 3.76 8.81 17.29
N ASN A 125 2.54 9.10 16.82
CA ASN A 125 2.15 8.98 15.41
C ASN A 125 2.33 7.54 14.87
N SER A 126 1.80 6.55 15.59
CA SER A 126 1.86 5.12 15.21
C SER A 126 0.56 4.61 14.56
N ALA A 127 -0.50 5.42 14.57
CA ALA A 127 -1.76 5.10 13.91
C ALA A 127 -1.87 5.86 12.59
N LEU A 128 -2.23 5.16 11.51
CA LEU A 128 -2.37 5.70 10.17
C LEU A 128 -3.46 4.95 9.38
N LEU A 129 -3.99 5.60 8.35
CA LEU A 129 -4.88 4.96 7.38
C LEU A 129 -4.06 4.03 6.48
N MET A 130 -4.20 2.72 6.69
CA MET A 130 -3.45 1.70 5.95
C MET A 130 -4.38 0.90 5.04
N THR A 131 -4.02 0.77 3.75
CA THR A 131 -4.65 -0.21 2.85
C THR A 131 -3.78 -1.46 2.76
N PRO A 132 -4.32 -2.63 2.35
CA PRO A 132 -3.51 -3.83 2.14
C PRO A 132 -2.35 -3.63 1.17
N THR A 133 -2.54 -2.82 0.12
CA THR A 133 -1.49 -2.51 -0.86
C THR A 133 -0.36 -1.69 -0.25
N ILE A 134 -0.68 -0.67 0.57
CA ILE A 134 0.34 0.13 1.25
C ILE A 134 1.13 -0.75 2.20
N ASP A 135 0.44 -1.57 3.00
CA ASP A 135 1.04 -2.50 3.96
C ASP A 135 2.01 -3.47 3.27
N LEU A 136 1.56 -4.12 2.20
CA LEU A 136 2.38 -5.04 1.43
C LEU A 136 3.59 -4.34 0.81
N ASN A 137 3.40 -3.18 0.19
CA ASN A 137 4.49 -2.49 -0.50
C ASN A 137 5.57 -1.99 0.46
N ILE A 138 5.20 -1.46 1.63
CA ILE A 138 6.20 -1.00 2.60
C ILE A 138 6.98 -2.19 3.17
N LYS A 139 6.30 -3.30 3.48
CA LYS A 139 6.95 -4.54 3.94
C LYS A 139 7.91 -5.10 2.88
N ASN A 140 7.49 -5.18 1.63
CA ASN A 140 8.34 -5.64 0.53
C ASN A 140 9.58 -4.77 0.35
N GLN A 141 9.45 -3.44 0.47
CA GLN A 141 10.61 -2.55 0.42
C GLN A 141 11.56 -2.76 1.61
N MET A 142 11.03 -2.98 2.81
CA MET A 142 11.85 -3.28 3.99
C MET A 142 12.55 -4.63 3.87
N ASP A 143 11.82 -5.69 3.48
CA ASP A 143 12.36 -7.03 3.30
C ASP A 143 13.45 -7.04 2.21
N TYR A 144 13.22 -6.37 1.08
CA TYR A 144 14.25 -6.18 0.04
C TYR A 144 15.49 -5.47 0.59
N ALA A 145 15.32 -4.42 1.41
CA ALA A 145 16.44 -3.72 2.02
C ALA A 145 17.22 -4.60 3.01
N ILE A 146 16.53 -5.48 3.75
CA ILE A 146 17.15 -6.48 4.64
C ILE A 146 17.99 -7.46 3.83
N GLU A 147 17.46 -8.00 2.74
CA GLU A 147 18.16 -8.96 1.87
C GLU A 147 19.41 -8.36 1.21
N ASN A 148 19.44 -7.04 1.01
CA ASN A 148 20.51 -6.33 0.32
C ASN A 148 21.47 -5.58 1.27
N ILE A 149 21.35 -5.79 2.58
CA ILE A 149 22.35 -5.30 3.54
C ILE A 149 23.66 -6.06 3.36
N LYS A 150 24.73 -5.30 3.11
CA LYS A 150 26.11 -5.80 3.07
C LYS A 150 26.79 -5.64 4.42
#